data_AF-S2JXG0-F1
#
_entry.id   AF-S2JXG0-F1
#
_cell.length_a   1.000
_cell.length_b   1.000
_cell.length_c   1.000
_cell.angle_alpha   90.00
_cell.angle_beta   90.00
_cell.angle_gamma   90.00
#
_symmetry.space_group_name_H-M   'P 1'
#
loop_
_entity.id
_entity.type
_entity.pdbx_description
1 polymer ?
#
loop_
_entity_poly.entity_id
_entity_poly.type
_entity_poly.pdbx_seq_one_letter_code
_entity_poly.pdbx_strand_id
1 'polypeptide(L)'
;MPHLTTYSFCLDDNTHSTILRDQLKSFHPNLHSVYLNHSNQNSCITISGTHSDIQAAKSDLIKLQAIEIVLSIHSLYPGLAYRSLARNNLHEQLKLIAIQNNIQIVVDYNQIVIRLIGPVDRVELARIDVLLFFDHLLGLSASSLNMPLYTLNILGSRRHANILAIMEETGTHIYLPSPWTKSTAATQPSLLLNASATTTTTAESESIIHVTGNTTEAVQRATMLLAKSLPQKVSYMKTHH
;
A
#
# COMPACT_ATOMS: atom_id res chain seq x y z
N MET A 1 6.70 -17.33 -37.51
CA MET A 1 5.99 -18.18 -36.54
C MET A 1 6.12 -17.52 -35.18
N PRO A 2 5.03 -17.03 -34.55
CA PRO A 2 5.14 -16.44 -33.22
C PRO A 2 5.58 -17.53 -32.24
N HIS A 3 6.69 -17.31 -31.55
CA HIS A 3 7.21 -18.23 -30.55
C HIS A 3 6.29 -18.22 -29.33
N LEU A 4 5.55 -19.31 -29.12
CA LEU A 4 4.71 -19.48 -27.94
C LEU A 4 5.63 -19.79 -26.75
N THR A 5 5.62 -18.94 -25.74
CA THR A 5 6.35 -19.22 -24.49
C THR A 5 5.42 -20.01 -23.57
N THR A 6 5.95 -20.94 -22.79
CA THR A 6 5.18 -21.71 -21.80
C THR A 6 5.83 -21.53 -20.45
N TYR A 7 5.04 -21.17 -19.44
CA TYR A 7 5.49 -21.02 -18.07
C TYR A 7 4.65 -21.93 -17.17
N SER A 8 5.31 -22.70 -16.32
CA SER A 8 4.64 -23.56 -15.33
C SER A 8 5.05 -23.13 -13.94
N PHE A 9 4.08 -23.05 -13.04
CA PHE A 9 4.25 -22.60 -11.67
C PHE A 9 3.53 -23.54 -10.72
N CYS A 10 4.22 -24.04 -9.69
CA CYS A 10 3.68 -25.07 -8.79
C CYS A 10 3.39 -24.53 -7.38
N LEU A 11 2.25 -24.95 -6.83
CA LEU A 11 1.72 -24.60 -5.52
C LEU A 11 1.54 -25.88 -4.68
N ASP A 12 1.73 -25.75 -3.37
CA ASP A 12 1.52 -26.84 -2.42
C ASP A 12 0.04 -27.01 -2.05
N ASP A 13 -0.78 -25.96 -2.20
CA ASP A 13 -2.23 -26.01 -1.94
C ASP A 13 -3.06 -26.14 -3.23
N ASN A 14 -3.72 -27.29 -3.36
CA ASN A 14 -4.56 -27.64 -4.51
C ASN A 14 -5.81 -26.75 -4.63
N THR A 15 -6.42 -26.33 -3.52
CA THR A 15 -7.64 -25.51 -3.55
C THR A 15 -7.33 -24.09 -4.01
N HIS A 16 -6.26 -23.50 -3.46
CA HIS A 16 -5.76 -22.19 -3.85
C HIS A 16 -5.35 -22.14 -5.33
N SER A 17 -4.75 -23.22 -5.85
CA SER A 17 -4.35 -23.31 -7.27
C SER A 17 -5.54 -23.25 -8.26
N THR A 18 -6.71 -23.79 -7.87
CA THR A 18 -7.92 -23.75 -8.71
C THR A 18 -8.51 -22.34 -8.82
N ILE A 19 -8.58 -21.63 -7.69
CA ILE A 19 -9.06 -20.25 -7.62
C ILE A 19 -8.13 -19.33 -8.43
N LEU A 20 -6.82 -19.48 -8.25
CA LEU A 20 -5.82 -18.69 -8.97
C LEU A 20 -5.90 -18.91 -10.48
N ARG A 21 -6.08 -20.15 -10.95
CA ARG A 21 -6.27 -20.45 -12.39
C ARG A 21 -7.47 -19.68 -12.96
N ASP A 22 -8.60 -19.71 -12.26
CA ASP A 22 -9.84 -19.10 -12.74
C ASP A 22 -9.76 -17.57 -12.76
N GLN A 23 -9.12 -16.98 -11.75
CA GLN A 23 -8.78 -15.56 -11.75
C GLN A 23 -7.85 -15.20 -12.91
N LEU A 24 -6.81 -16.00 -13.16
CA LEU A 24 -5.87 -15.72 -14.25
C LEU A 24 -6.51 -15.78 -15.63
N LYS A 25 -7.41 -16.76 -15.85
CA LYS A 25 -8.22 -16.84 -17.06
C LYS A 25 -9.12 -15.63 -17.25
N SER A 26 -9.69 -15.11 -16.16
CA SER A 26 -10.53 -13.91 -16.20
C SER A 26 -9.71 -12.66 -16.50
N PHE A 27 -8.50 -12.51 -15.93
CA PHE A 27 -7.67 -11.32 -16.11
C PHE A 27 -6.97 -11.26 -17.46
N HIS A 28 -6.65 -12.42 -18.05
CA HIS A 28 -5.84 -12.51 -19.26
C HIS A 28 -6.51 -13.40 -20.33
N PRO A 29 -7.59 -12.92 -20.98
CA PRO A 29 -8.30 -13.69 -22.02
C PRO A 29 -7.45 -13.92 -23.28
N ASN A 30 -6.37 -13.16 -23.47
CA ASN A 30 -5.47 -13.25 -24.61
C ASN A 30 -4.44 -14.39 -24.47
N LEU A 31 -4.38 -15.07 -23.32
CA LEU A 31 -3.52 -16.23 -23.13
C LEU A 31 -4.02 -17.40 -23.97
N HIS A 32 -3.09 -18.08 -24.62
CA HIS A 32 -3.39 -19.20 -25.51
C HIS A 32 -3.91 -20.40 -24.73
N SER A 33 -3.35 -20.67 -23.55
CA SER A 33 -3.88 -21.70 -22.66
C SER A 33 -3.49 -21.44 -21.21
N VAL A 34 -4.42 -21.73 -20.29
CA VAL A 34 -4.19 -21.75 -18.85
C VAL A 34 -4.83 -23.02 -18.30
N TYR A 35 -4.03 -23.95 -17.78
CA TYR A 35 -4.52 -25.21 -17.25
C TYR A 35 -3.78 -25.62 -16.00
N LEU A 36 -4.41 -26.49 -15.20
CA LEU A 36 -3.83 -27.05 -13.99
C LEU A 36 -3.35 -28.46 -14.29
N ASN A 37 -2.13 -28.75 -13.88
CA ASN A 37 -1.57 -30.08 -13.86
C ASN A 37 -1.39 -30.51 -12.40
N HIS A 38 -2.08 -31.58 -11.99
CA HIS A 38 -2.01 -32.09 -10.63
C HIS A 38 -0.99 -33.22 -10.57
N SER A 39 0.07 -33.04 -9.78
CA SER A 39 0.91 -34.14 -9.32
C SER A 39 0.50 -34.51 -7.89
N ASN A 40 0.83 -35.72 -7.43
CA ASN A 40 0.39 -36.26 -6.13
C ASN A 40 0.69 -35.38 -4.90
N GLN A 41 1.55 -34.37 -5.00
CA GLN A 41 1.89 -33.45 -3.91
C GLN A 41 1.79 -31.95 -4.28
N ASN A 42 1.75 -31.60 -5.57
CA ASN A 42 1.80 -30.21 -6.01
C ASN A 42 0.86 -29.98 -7.20
N SER A 43 0.14 -28.85 -7.18
CA SER A 43 -0.66 -28.38 -8.31
C SER A 43 0.10 -27.33 -9.10
N CYS A 44 0.36 -27.59 -10.38
CA CYS A 44 1.07 -26.67 -11.25
C CYS A 44 0.11 -25.97 -12.23
N ILE A 45 0.09 -24.64 -12.21
CA ILE A 45 -0.59 -23.82 -13.21
C ILE A 45 0.37 -23.64 -14.39
N THR A 46 -0.04 -24.09 -15.57
CA THR A 46 0.70 -23.90 -16.82
C THR A 46 -0.02 -22.87 -17.69
N ILE A 47 0.73 -21.84 -18.08
CA ILE A 47 0.26 -20.70 -18.88
C ILE A 47 1.08 -20.67 -20.19
N SER A 48 0.39 -20.56 -21.32
CA SER A 48 1.00 -20.42 -22.64
C SER A 48 0.42 -19.23 -23.39
N GLY A 49 1.25 -18.53 -24.16
CA GLY A 49 0.87 -17.28 -24.81
C GLY A 49 2.05 -16.54 -25.44
N THR A 50 1.82 -15.28 -25.80
CA THR A 50 2.90 -14.39 -26.26
C THR A 50 3.80 -13.99 -25.08
N HIS A 51 5.02 -13.54 -25.37
CA HIS A 51 5.97 -13.15 -24.33
C HIS A 51 5.44 -12.00 -23.44
N SER A 52 4.80 -10.99 -24.01
CA SER A 52 4.22 -9.86 -23.25
C SER A 52 3.10 -10.33 -22.33
N ASP A 53 2.22 -11.21 -22.82
CA ASP A 53 1.06 -11.67 -22.06
C ASP A 53 1.48 -12.60 -20.92
N ILE A 54 2.51 -13.43 -21.13
CA ILE A 54 3.06 -14.27 -20.06
C ILE A 54 3.77 -13.42 -19.01
N GLN A 55 4.48 -12.36 -19.42
CA GLN A 55 5.12 -11.48 -18.46
C GLN A 55 4.11 -10.70 -17.61
N ALA A 56 3.01 -10.25 -18.21
CA ALA A 56 1.89 -9.65 -17.50
C ALA A 56 1.21 -10.66 -16.56
N ALA A 57 0.87 -11.84 -17.07
CA ALA A 57 0.25 -12.92 -16.30
C ALA A 57 1.15 -13.42 -15.16
N LYS A 58 2.48 -13.45 -15.34
CA LYS A 58 3.45 -13.78 -14.31
C LYS A 58 3.51 -12.69 -13.22
N SER A 59 3.52 -11.42 -13.62
CA SER A 59 3.47 -10.28 -12.69
C SER A 59 2.22 -10.38 -11.82
N ASP A 60 1.07 -10.69 -12.43
CA ASP A 60 -0.19 -10.81 -11.71
C ASP A 60 -0.27 -12.10 -10.89
N LEU A 61 0.27 -13.23 -11.36
CA LEU A 61 0.35 -14.47 -10.58
C LEU A 61 1.15 -14.25 -9.29
N ILE A 62 2.30 -13.57 -9.36
CA ILE A 62 3.11 -13.24 -8.18
C ILE A 62 2.35 -12.31 -7.23
N LYS A 63 1.54 -11.38 -7.75
CA LYS A 63 0.68 -10.51 -6.91
C LYS A 63 -0.50 -11.26 -6.30
N LEU A 64 -1.07 -12.23 -7.02
CA LEU A 64 -2.20 -13.04 -6.59
C LEU A 64 -1.78 -14.11 -5.58
N GLN A 65 -0.52 -14.56 -5.66
CA GLN A 65 0.14 -15.26 -4.58
C GLN A 65 0.46 -14.28 -3.46
N ALA A 66 -0.56 -13.97 -2.65
CA ALA A 66 -0.38 -13.16 -1.47
C ALA A 66 0.62 -13.86 -0.54
N ILE A 67 1.87 -13.38 -0.55
CA ILE A 67 2.74 -13.56 0.60
C ILE A 67 2.02 -12.83 1.72
N GLU A 68 1.40 -13.61 2.60
CA GLU A 68 0.79 -13.06 3.80
C GLU A 68 1.92 -12.59 4.70
N ILE A 69 1.89 -11.30 5.03
CA ILE A 69 2.82 -10.71 5.98
C ILE A 69 2.07 -10.41 7.27
N VAL A 70 2.78 -10.51 8.39
CA VAL A 70 2.28 -10.10 9.70
C VAL A 70 3.04 -8.86 10.12
N LEU A 71 2.35 -7.71 10.13
CA LEU A 71 2.91 -6.45 10.59
C LEU A 71 2.43 -6.15 12.01
N SER A 72 3.35 -5.83 12.91
CA SER A 72 3.05 -5.59 14.33
C SER A 72 3.25 -4.11 14.69
N ILE A 73 2.24 -3.48 15.29
CA ILE A 73 2.28 -2.11 15.80
C ILE A 73 2.31 -2.14 17.33
N HIS A 74 3.36 -1.58 17.92
CA HIS A 74 3.65 -1.59 19.36
C HIS A 74 3.38 -0.24 20.05
N SER A 75 2.30 0.45 19.64
CA SER A 75 2.00 1.82 20.09
C SER A 75 0.71 1.93 20.91
N LEU A 76 0.20 0.82 21.43
CA LEU A 76 -1.03 0.83 22.22
C LEU A 76 -0.76 1.38 23.64
N TYR A 77 -1.65 2.25 24.11
CA TYR A 77 -1.58 2.77 25.48
C TYR A 77 -1.92 1.64 26.47
N PRO A 78 -1.09 1.34 27.48
CA PRO A 78 -1.34 0.24 28.43
C PRO A 78 -2.67 0.39 29.20
N GLY A 79 -3.13 1.61 29.45
CA GLY A 79 -4.40 1.87 30.13
C GLY A 79 -5.64 1.55 29.29
N LEU A 80 -5.48 1.26 27.99
CA LEU A 80 -6.58 0.88 27.11
C LEU A 80 -7.14 -0.51 27.45
N ALA A 81 -6.34 -1.38 28.07
CA ALA A 81 -6.75 -2.71 28.52
C ALA A 81 -7.88 -2.66 29.58
N TYR A 82 -7.94 -1.58 30.36
CA TYR A 82 -8.85 -1.46 31.51
C TYR A 82 -10.11 -0.65 31.23
N ARG A 83 -10.21 0.03 30.08
CA ARG A 83 -11.37 0.87 29.70
C ARG A 83 -12.20 0.19 28.62
N SER A 84 -13.27 -0.50 29.02
CA SER A 84 -14.13 -1.27 28.11
C SER A 84 -14.74 -0.45 26.97
N LEU A 85 -15.15 0.79 27.23
CA LEU A 85 -15.72 1.68 26.20
C LEU A 85 -14.67 2.08 25.14
N ALA A 86 -13.47 2.45 25.57
CA ALA A 86 -12.38 2.83 24.67
C ALA A 86 -11.91 1.62 23.84
N ARG A 87 -11.88 0.43 24.45
CA ARG A 87 -11.57 -0.82 23.77
C ARG A 87 -12.59 -1.17 22.68
N ASN A 88 -13.87 -1.00 22.96
CA ASN A 88 -14.94 -1.29 22.00
C ASN A 88 -14.87 -0.31 20.81
N ASN A 89 -14.67 0.98 21.07
CA ASN A 89 -14.52 1.98 20.00
C ASN A 89 -13.28 1.67 19.11
N LEU A 90 -12.14 1.37 19.74
CA LEU A 90 -10.94 0.91 19.02
C LEU A 90 -11.26 -0.30 18.13
N HIS A 91 -11.91 -1.32 18.68
CA HIS A 91 -12.18 -2.56 17.96
C HIS A 91 -13.11 -2.35 16.76
N GLU A 92 -14.17 -1.54 16.92
CA GLU A 92 -15.07 -1.20 15.81
C GLU A 92 -14.34 -0.47 14.68
N GLN A 93 -13.50 0.51 15.00
CA GLN A 93 -12.74 1.24 13.98
C GLN A 93 -11.70 0.37 13.27
N LEU A 94 -10.96 -0.46 14.03
CA LEU A 94 -10.02 -1.41 13.43
C LEU A 94 -10.73 -2.45 12.56
N LYS A 95 -11.95 -2.86 12.91
CA LYS A 95 -12.77 -3.75 12.08
C LYS A 95 -13.18 -3.10 10.76
N LEU A 96 -13.53 -1.81 10.79
CA LEU A 96 -13.81 -1.05 9.56
C LEU A 96 -12.57 -0.99 8.65
N ILE A 97 -11.40 -0.69 9.20
CA ILE A 97 -10.13 -0.65 8.45
C ILE A 97 -9.79 -2.03 7.87
N ALA A 98 -10.00 -3.10 8.64
CA ALA A 98 -9.79 -4.48 8.22
C ALA A 98 -10.66 -4.84 7.00
N ILE A 99 -11.95 -4.49 7.06
CA ILE A 99 -12.91 -4.73 5.97
C ILE A 99 -12.53 -3.91 4.73
N GLN A 100 -12.21 -2.62 4.91
CA GLN A 100 -11.85 -1.71 3.81
C GLN A 100 -10.62 -2.20 3.04
N ASN A 101 -9.61 -2.70 3.75
CA ASN A 101 -8.36 -3.14 3.15
C ASN A 101 -8.33 -4.63 2.80
N ASN A 102 -9.39 -5.39 3.13
CA ASN A 102 -9.46 -6.84 2.98
C ASN A 102 -8.25 -7.55 3.63
N ILE A 103 -8.03 -7.23 4.92
CA ILE A 103 -7.00 -7.85 5.76
C ILE A 103 -7.59 -8.29 7.11
N GLN A 104 -6.86 -9.13 7.83
CA GLN A 104 -7.18 -9.45 9.22
C GLN A 104 -6.41 -8.55 10.16
N ILE A 105 -7.10 -7.97 11.16
CA ILE A 105 -6.47 -7.20 12.24
C ILE A 105 -6.77 -7.89 13.58
N VAL A 106 -5.71 -8.23 14.31
CA VAL A 106 -5.79 -8.88 15.63
C VAL A 106 -5.17 -7.96 16.67
N VAL A 107 -5.88 -7.70 17.76
CA VAL A 107 -5.39 -6.88 18.88
C VAL A 107 -5.07 -7.79 20.05
N ASP A 108 -3.79 -7.85 20.44
CA ASP A 108 -3.33 -8.52 21.64
C ASP A 108 -3.15 -7.48 22.76
N TYR A 109 -4.09 -7.47 23.72
CA TYR A 109 -4.05 -6.57 24.86
C TYR A 109 -3.04 -6.99 25.94
N ASN A 110 -2.60 -8.25 25.96
CA ASN A 110 -1.60 -8.71 26.91
C ASN A 110 -0.20 -8.27 26.46
N GLN A 111 0.07 -8.35 25.17
CA GLN A 111 1.35 -7.91 24.58
C GLN A 111 1.33 -6.43 24.16
N ILE A 112 0.16 -5.79 24.15
CA ILE A 112 -0.01 -4.38 23.74
C ILE A 112 0.41 -4.23 22.26
N VAL A 113 -0.06 -5.16 21.41
CA VAL A 113 0.30 -5.26 19.98
C VAL A 113 -0.94 -5.34 19.10
N ILE A 114 -0.93 -4.62 17.99
CA ILE A 114 -1.86 -4.84 16.87
C ILE A 114 -1.12 -5.57 15.76
N ARG A 115 -1.67 -6.69 15.30
CA ARG A 115 -1.16 -7.49 14.19
C ARG A 115 -2.06 -7.32 12.97
N LEU A 116 -1.48 -6.88 11.86
CA LEU A 116 -2.13 -6.77 10.55
C LEU A 116 -1.63 -7.95 9.71
N ILE A 117 -2.55 -8.76 9.20
CA ILE A 117 -2.27 -10.02 8.51
C ILE A 117 -2.95 -10.01 7.15
N GLY A 118 -2.17 -10.20 6.08
CA GLY A 118 -2.69 -10.25 4.73
C GLY A 118 -1.63 -9.93 3.66
N PRO A 119 -2.05 -9.67 2.42
CA PRO A 119 -1.13 -9.33 1.33
C PRO A 119 -0.31 -8.06 1.66
N VAL A 120 0.98 -8.05 1.32
CA VAL A 120 1.90 -6.94 1.62
C VAL A 120 1.36 -5.56 1.22
N ASP A 121 0.82 -5.41 0.01
CA ASP A 121 0.26 -4.14 -0.47
C ASP A 121 -0.89 -3.65 0.42
N ARG A 122 -1.75 -4.57 0.87
CA ARG A 122 -2.94 -4.26 1.67
C ARG A 122 -2.59 -3.99 3.13
N VAL A 123 -1.63 -4.74 3.67
CA VAL A 123 -1.13 -4.54 5.03
C VAL A 123 -0.43 -3.20 5.16
N GLU A 124 0.34 -2.77 4.16
CA GLU A 124 0.99 -1.44 4.18
C GLU A 124 -0.01 -0.28 4.05
N LEU A 125 -1.07 -0.42 3.26
CA LEU A 125 -2.16 0.57 3.23
C LEU A 125 -2.86 0.66 4.59
N ALA A 126 -3.29 -0.49 5.12
CA ALA A 126 -3.95 -0.53 6.42
C ALA A 126 -3.06 -0.05 7.58
N ARG A 127 -1.74 -0.23 7.49
CA ARG A 127 -0.80 0.33 8.46
C ARG A 127 -0.93 1.85 8.55
N ILE A 128 -0.98 2.53 7.40
CA ILE A 128 -1.13 3.99 7.35
C ILE A 128 -2.48 4.40 7.94
N ASP A 129 -3.57 3.71 7.55
CA ASP A 129 -4.92 3.98 8.08
C ASP A 129 -4.98 3.85 9.61
N VAL A 130 -4.36 2.79 10.17
CA VAL A 130 -4.29 2.59 11.63
C VAL A 130 -3.50 3.70 12.32
N LEU A 131 -2.37 4.13 11.73
CA LEU A 131 -1.55 5.21 12.30
C LEU A 131 -2.27 6.56 12.24
N LEU A 132 -2.95 6.87 11.14
CA LEU A 132 -3.78 8.08 11.01
C LEU A 132 -4.95 8.08 12.00
N PHE A 133 -5.57 6.92 12.21
CA PHE A 133 -6.60 6.78 13.22
C PHE A 133 -6.06 7.08 14.63
N PHE A 134 -4.85 6.62 14.96
CA PHE A 134 -4.22 6.95 16.24
C PHE A 134 -3.91 8.44 16.37
N ASP A 135 -3.40 9.07 15.33
CA ASP A 135 -3.14 10.50 15.34
C ASP A 135 -4.43 11.31 15.48
N HIS A 136 -5.53 10.86 14.86
CA HIS A 136 -6.84 11.46 15.05
C HIS A 136 -7.34 11.30 16.49
N LEU A 137 -7.13 10.15 17.14
CA LEU A 137 -7.47 9.95 18.55
C LEU A 137 -6.66 10.87 19.49
N LEU A 138 -5.45 11.24 19.09
CA LEU A 138 -4.61 12.22 19.79
C LEU A 138 -5.02 13.68 19.50
N GLY A 139 -5.99 13.90 18.62
CA GLY A 139 -6.45 15.24 18.25
C GLY A 139 -5.49 15.98 17.32
N LEU A 140 -4.60 15.25 16.63
CA LEU A 140 -3.66 15.86 15.69
C LEU A 140 -4.37 16.33 14.42
N SER A 141 -3.92 17.47 13.89
CA SER A 141 -4.32 17.95 12.57
C SER A 141 -3.70 17.08 11.48
N ALA A 142 -4.43 16.81 10.40
CA ALA A 142 -3.97 16.00 9.28
C ALA A 142 -4.10 16.74 7.95
N SER A 143 -3.15 16.53 7.05
CA SER A 143 -3.18 16.99 5.66
C SER A 143 -2.66 15.88 4.75
N SER A 144 -3.15 15.85 3.51
CA SER A 144 -2.72 14.87 2.50
C SER A 144 -2.20 15.60 1.28
N LEU A 145 -1.14 15.08 0.68
CA LEU A 145 -0.48 15.65 -0.47
C LEU A 145 -0.25 14.58 -1.54
N ASN A 146 -0.78 14.82 -2.73
CA ASN A 146 -0.53 13.95 -3.88
C ASN A 146 0.85 14.27 -4.45
N MET A 147 1.65 13.23 -4.67
CA MET A 147 2.97 13.34 -5.26
C MET A 147 3.19 12.25 -6.32
N PRO A 148 3.89 12.54 -7.43
CA PRO A 148 4.23 11.51 -8.41
C PRO A 148 5.10 10.41 -7.80
N LEU A 149 4.85 9.15 -8.10
CA LEU A 149 5.52 7.99 -7.49
C LEU A 149 7.06 8.04 -7.60
N TYR A 150 7.60 8.56 -8.70
CA TYR A 150 9.06 8.66 -8.90
C TYR A 150 9.74 9.55 -7.84
N THR A 151 8.98 10.48 -7.25
CA THR A 151 9.49 11.42 -6.25
C THR A 151 9.67 10.77 -4.88
N LEU A 152 8.93 9.70 -4.57
CA LEU A 152 9.07 8.97 -3.30
C LEU A 152 10.45 8.34 -3.15
N ASN A 153 11.03 7.82 -4.23
CA ASN A 153 12.39 7.29 -4.22
C ASN A 153 13.43 8.38 -3.96
N ILE A 154 13.17 9.60 -4.46
CA ILE A 154 14.06 10.76 -4.29
C ILE A 154 13.97 11.30 -2.85
N LEU A 155 12.75 11.35 -2.30
CA LEU A 155 12.45 11.75 -0.92
C LEU A 155 12.93 10.71 0.09
N GLY A 156 12.82 9.42 -0.23
CA GLY A 156 13.23 8.27 0.58
C GLY A 156 14.71 7.89 0.51
N SER A 157 15.55 8.70 -0.14
CA SER A 157 16.98 8.40 -0.35
C SER A 157 17.75 8.00 0.93
N ARG A 158 18.75 7.12 0.77
CA ARG A 158 19.72 6.51 1.72
C ARG A 158 19.23 6.10 3.12
N ARG A 159 18.43 6.91 3.84
CA ARG A 159 17.80 6.63 5.15
C ARG A 159 16.58 7.54 5.47
N HIS A 160 15.83 8.02 4.48
CA HIS A 160 14.77 9.02 4.70
C HIS A 160 15.22 10.30 5.43
N ALA A 161 16.52 10.65 5.36
CA ALA A 161 17.12 11.72 6.17
C ALA A 161 16.41 13.08 6.00
N ASN A 162 15.99 13.40 4.78
CA ASN A 162 15.27 14.65 4.50
C ASN A 162 13.89 14.67 5.16
N ILE A 163 13.17 13.55 5.13
CA ILE A 163 11.84 13.43 5.72
C ILE A 163 11.96 13.52 7.23
N LEU A 164 12.95 12.85 7.82
CA LEU A 164 13.25 12.94 9.24
C LEU A 164 13.60 14.37 9.65
N ALA A 165 14.40 15.08 8.86
CA ALA A 165 14.72 16.48 9.12
C ALA A 165 13.48 17.38 9.08
N ILE A 166 12.57 17.17 8.12
CA ILE A 166 11.30 17.91 8.07
C ILE A 166 10.43 17.57 9.28
N MET A 167 10.32 16.29 9.66
CA MET A 167 9.57 15.85 10.84
C MET A 167 10.13 16.49 12.11
N GLU A 168 11.46 16.52 12.27
CA GLU A 168 12.15 17.13 13.42
C GLU A 168 11.98 18.65 13.46
N GLU A 169 12.11 19.34 12.31
CA GLU A 169 11.95 20.79 12.21
C GLU A 169 10.51 21.23 12.52
N THR A 170 9.52 20.46 12.07
CA THR A 170 8.10 20.85 12.12
C THR A 170 7.33 20.21 13.26
N GLY A 171 7.89 19.19 13.93
CA GLY A 171 7.17 18.40 14.93
C GLY A 171 5.96 17.66 14.35
N THR A 172 6.07 17.17 13.11
CA THR A 172 5.00 16.45 12.40
C THR A 172 5.37 14.99 12.16
N HIS A 173 4.37 14.13 11.96
CA HIS A 173 4.55 12.79 11.43
C HIS A 173 4.25 12.76 9.94
N ILE A 174 5.10 12.08 9.17
CA ILE A 174 4.94 11.94 7.72
C ILE A 174 4.81 10.45 7.38
N TYR A 175 3.67 10.07 6.82
CA TYR A 175 3.37 8.71 6.40
C TYR A 175 3.54 8.57 4.89
N LEU A 176 4.58 7.84 4.51
CA LEU A 176 4.83 7.52 3.12
C LEU A 176 4.09 6.23 2.73
N PRO A 177 3.48 6.21 1.54
CA PRO A 177 2.97 4.99 0.94
C PRO A 177 4.14 4.06 0.60
N SER A 178 3.91 2.77 0.75
CA SER A 178 4.91 1.76 0.44
C SER A 178 5.10 1.64 -1.09
N PRO A 179 6.31 1.34 -1.59
CA PRO A 179 6.55 1.11 -3.02
C PRO A 179 5.69 -0.01 -3.63
N TRP A 180 5.17 -0.92 -2.78
CA TRP A 180 4.29 -2.01 -3.17
C TRP A 180 2.82 -1.59 -3.24
N THR A 181 2.44 -0.44 -2.67
CA THR A 181 1.07 0.06 -2.75
C THR A 181 0.78 0.55 -4.17
N LYS A 182 -0.24 -0.04 -4.80
CA LYS A 182 -0.73 0.44 -6.10
C LYS A 182 -1.19 1.89 -5.92
N SER A 183 -0.80 2.77 -6.84
CA SER A 183 -1.41 4.09 -7.01
C SER A 183 -2.88 3.89 -7.39
N THR A 184 -3.74 3.72 -6.40
CA THR A 184 -5.20 3.64 -6.58
C THR A 184 -5.74 5.04 -6.78
N ALA A 185 -5.54 5.62 -7.96
CA ALA A 185 -6.21 6.85 -8.38
C ALA A 185 -7.74 6.66 -8.60
N ALA A 186 -8.37 5.64 -8.01
CA ALA A 186 -9.76 5.27 -8.34
C ALA A 186 -10.63 4.73 -7.19
N THR A 187 -10.20 4.77 -5.93
CA THR A 187 -11.11 4.35 -4.84
C THR A 187 -10.86 5.08 -3.53
N GLN A 188 -11.27 6.34 -3.49
CA GLN A 188 -11.69 7.01 -2.26
C GLN A 188 -13.16 7.42 -2.47
N PRO A 189 -14.10 7.04 -1.58
CA PRO A 189 -15.39 7.71 -1.53
C PRO A 189 -15.16 9.10 -0.94
N SER A 190 -14.97 10.09 -1.82
CA SER A 190 -14.79 11.49 -1.47
C SER A 190 -16.03 12.02 -0.76
N LEU A 191 -15.94 12.24 0.54
CA LEU A 191 -16.72 13.28 1.19
C LEU A 191 -15.85 14.54 1.23
N LEU A 192 -16.30 15.53 0.46
CA LEU A 192 -16.02 16.97 0.52
C LEU A 192 -15.03 17.59 -0.50
N LEU A 193 -15.66 18.44 -1.32
CA LEU A 193 -15.24 19.72 -1.89
C LEU A 193 -14.44 19.77 -3.21
N ASN A 194 -15.21 20.08 -4.27
CA ASN A 194 -14.85 20.72 -5.52
C ASN A 194 -13.64 21.68 -5.44
N ALA A 195 -12.65 21.46 -6.29
CA ALA A 195 -12.02 22.52 -7.08
C ALA A 195 -11.33 21.94 -8.34
N SER A 196 -11.97 22.19 -9.48
CA SER A 196 -11.40 22.53 -10.79
C SER A 196 -10.37 21.61 -11.46
N ALA A 197 -10.81 21.05 -12.58
CA ALA A 197 -10.03 20.29 -13.56
C ALA A 197 -9.04 21.15 -14.36
N THR A 198 -7.89 20.56 -14.70
CA THR A 198 -7.21 20.78 -15.98
C THR A 198 -6.46 19.51 -16.40
N THR A 199 -6.75 19.09 -17.63
CA THR A 199 -6.22 17.94 -18.37
C THR A 199 -4.75 18.11 -18.79
N THR A 200 -3.92 17.06 -18.72
CA THR A 200 -2.98 16.62 -19.79
C THR A 200 -2.09 15.42 -19.37
N THR A 201 -2.28 14.28 -20.06
CA THR A 201 -1.25 13.35 -20.58
C THR A 201 0.01 13.03 -19.75
N THR A 202 -0.12 12.04 -18.88
CA THR A 202 0.71 10.83 -18.66
C THR A 202 0.22 10.32 -17.31
N ALA A 203 -0.31 9.09 -17.25
CA ALA A 203 -0.77 8.53 -15.98
C ALA A 203 0.47 8.16 -15.13
N GLU A 204 1.27 9.16 -14.76
CA GLU A 204 2.25 9.04 -13.69
C GLU A 204 1.45 8.67 -12.45
N SER A 205 1.70 7.46 -11.96
CA SER A 205 1.06 6.95 -10.74
C SER A 205 1.21 8.00 -9.62
N GLU A 206 0.10 8.57 -9.17
CA GLU A 206 0.07 9.51 -8.05
C GLU A 206 0.04 8.73 -6.75
N SER A 207 0.82 9.20 -5.79
CA SER A 207 0.94 8.61 -4.47
C SER A 207 0.54 9.63 -3.41
N ILE A 208 -0.31 9.23 -2.47
CA ILE A 208 -0.79 10.11 -1.41
C ILE A 208 0.15 10.01 -0.21
N ILE A 209 0.71 11.14 0.21
CA ILE A 209 1.49 11.26 1.44
C ILE A 209 0.61 11.93 2.49
N HIS A 210 0.55 11.36 3.68
CA HIS A 210 -0.19 11.95 4.79
C HIS A 210 0.76 12.60 5.79
N VAL A 211 0.39 13.77 6.28
CA VAL A 211 1.14 14.55 7.28
C VAL A 211 0.22 14.86 8.44
N THR A 212 0.66 14.55 9.66
CA THR A 212 -0.09 14.85 10.89
C THR A 212 0.76 15.66 11.87
N GLY A 213 0.14 16.48 12.70
CA GLY A 213 0.87 17.33 13.65
C GLY A 213 -0.03 18.05 14.65
N ASN A 214 0.57 18.61 15.69
CA ASN A 214 -0.16 19.23 16.80
C ASN A 214 -0.90 20.52 16.40
N THR A 215 -0.39 21.25 15.39
CA THR A 215 -1.03 22.46 14.87
C THR A 215 -1.18 22.40 13.36
N THR A 216 -2.22 23.05 12.84
CA THR A 216 -2.46 23.19 11.40
C THR A 216 -1.30 23.89 10.69
N GLU A 217 -0.69 24.88 11.35
CA GLU A 217 0.47 25.63 10.83
C GLU A 217 1.71 24.74 10.66
N ALA A 218 1.98 23.86 11.62
CA ALA A 218 3.09 22.91 11.54
C ALA A 218 2.89 21.94 10.37
N VAL A 219 1.67 21.42 10.20
CA VAL A 219 1.28 20.54 9.09
C VAL A 219 1.42 21.28 7.75
N GLN A 220 0.96 22.53 7.66
CA GLN A 220 1.08 23.34 6.44
C GLN A 220 2.54 23.66 6.10
N ARG A 221 3.39 23.90 7.10
CA ARG A 221 4.82 24.11 6.89
C ARG A 221 5.50 22.84 6.39
N ALA A 222 5.20 21.69 6.98
CA ALA A 222 5.75 20.40 6.57
C ALA A 222 5.35 20.05 5.12
N THR A 223 4.09 20.25 4.75
CA THR A 223 3.63 20.04 3.36
C THR A 223 4.30 20.99 2.38
N MET A 224 4.51 22.25 2.76
CA MET A 224 5.27 23.21 1.94
C MET A 224 6.73 22.80 1.75
N LEU A 225 7.40 22.33 2.81
CA LEU A 225 8.79 21.85 2.75
C LEU A 225 8.91 20.60 1.88
N LEU A 226 7.97 19.65 2.01
CA LEU A 226 7.88 18.48 1.14
C LEU A 226 7.73 18.91 -0.33
N ALA A 227 6.79 19.80 -0.63
CA ALA A 227 6.55 20.31 -1.98
C ALA A 227 7.78 21.04 -2.56
N LYS A 228 8.50 21.81 -1.73
CA LYS A 228 9.71 22.55 -2.15
C LYS A 228 10.92 21.64 -2.39
N SER A 229 11.05 20.54 -1.66
CA SER A 229 12.18 19.61 -1.77
C SER A 229 12.19 18.79 -3.08
N LEU A 230 11.06 18.75 -3.78
CA LEU A 230 10.87 18.06 -5.07
C LEU A 230 11.67 18.68 -6.24
N PRO A 231 11.45 19.95 -6.64
CA PRO A 231 12.12 20.54 -7.80
C PRO A 231 13.64 20.70 -7.61
N GLN A 232 14.11 20.92 -6.37
CA GLN A 232 15.53 21.13 -6.09
C GLN A 232 16.37 19.90 -6.42
N LYS A 233 15.88 18.69 -6.14
CA LYS A 233 16.61 17.45 -6.46
C LYS A 233 16.45 17.02 -7.92
N VAL A 234 15.27 17.22 -8.52
CA VAL A 234 15.06 16.92 -9.95
C VAL A 234 15.96 17.81 -10.82
N SER A 235 16.17 19.07 -10.46
CA SER A 235 17.09 19.96 -11.17
C SER A 235 18.56 19.57 -10.98
N TYR A 236 18.96 19.17 -9.77
CA TYR A 236 20.33 18.73 -9.48
C TYR A 236 20.73 17.45 -10.24
N MET A 237 19.77 16.54 -10.47
CA MET A 237 19.99 15.33 -11.26
C MET A 237 20.12 15.59 -12.77
N LYS A 238 19.47 16.63 -13.31
CA LYS A 238 19.57 16.98 -14.74
C LYS A 238 20.90 17.65 -15.11
N THR A 239 21.59 18.27 -14.15
CA THR A 239 22.87 18.98 -14.37
C THR A 239 24.12 18.13 -14.16
N HIS A 240 23.97 16.91 -13.63
CA HIS A 240 25.08 15.99 -13.33
C HIS A 240 25.01 14.67 -14.10
N HIS A 241 24.31 14.65 -15.25
CA HIS A 241 24.30 13.52 -16.17
C HIS A 241 24.98 13.88 -17.50
#